data_AF-A0A7W8QZ60-F1
#
_entry.id   AF-A0A7W8QZ60-F1
#
_cell.length_a   1.000
_cell.length_b   1.000
_cell.length_c   1.000
_cell.angle_alpha   90.00
_cell.angle_beta   90.00
_cell.angle_gamma   90.00
#
_symmetry.space_group_name_H-M   'P 1'
#
loop_
_entity.id
_entity.type
_entity.pdbx_description
1 polymer ?
#
loop_
_entity_poly.entity_id
_entity_poly.type
_entity_poly.pdbx_seq_one_letter_code
_entity_poly.pdbx_strand_id
1 'polypeptide(L)'
;MSENTPTTQIGNTDKKKLAFEEKMQEIDSKYSRWFNSRISAFSDGPDKLNNYYRYFYNSEGEIQLYLKEGLPLEIGKDCRNAFKAVFYN
;
A
#
# COMPACT_ATOMS: atom_id res chain seq x y z
N MET A 1 26.30 -9.74 -31.41
CA MET A 1 25.34 -10.71 -30.85
C MET A 1 25.00 -10.24 -29.45
N SER A 2 23.69 -10.11 -29.21
CA SER A 2 22.94 -10.07 -27.94
C SER A 2 23.50 -9.30 -26.74
N GLU A 3 22.77 -8.27 -26.32
CA GLU A 3 22.39 -8.11 -24.91
C GLU A 3 20.97 -7.50 -24.86
N ASN A 4 19.99 -8.34 -24.51
CA ASN A 4 18.59 -7.96 -24.32
C ASN A 4 18.48 -7.14 -23.04
N THR A 5 18.12 -5.86 -23.16
CA THR A 5 17.81 -4.99 -22.02
C THR A 5 16.35 -5.23 -21.58
N PRO A 6 16.08 -5.64 -20.32
CA PRO A 6 14.72 -5.78 -19.83
C PRO A 6 14.18 -4.43 -19.34
N THR A 7 14.06 -3.43 -20.22
CA THR A 7 13.71 -2.06 -19.81
C THR A 7 12.20 -1.83 -19.63
N THR A 8 11.35 -2.81 -19.98
CA THR A 8 9.89 -2.61 -20.02
C THR A 8 9.17 -2.89 -18.68
N GLN A 9 9.77 -3.63 -17.75
CA GLN A 9 9.10 -4.02 -16.50
C GLN A 9 9.16 -2.96 -15.39
N ILE A 10 10.17 -2.09 -15.41
CA ILE A 10 10.40 -1.08 -14.36
C ILE A 10 9.29 -0.02 -14.41
N GLY A 11 8.98 0.53 -15.59
CA GLY A 11 7.98 1.60 -15.74
C GLY A 11 6.53 1.19 -15.45
N ASN A 12 6.16 -0.09 -15.61
CA ASN A 12 4.81 -0.58 -15.24
C ASN A 12 4.67 -0.84 -13.74
N THR A 13 5.77 -1.25 -13.10
CA THR A 13 5.81 -1.45 -11.65
C THR A 13 5.63 -0.14 -10.91
N ASP A 14 6.28 0.93 -11.35
CA ASP A 14 6.17 2.25 -10.72
C ASP A 14 4.77 2.86 -10.88
N LYS A 15 4.11 2.63 -12.03
CA LYS A 15 2.71 3.05 -12.24
C LYS A 15 1.74 2.34 -11.31
N LYS A 16 1.88 1.01 -11.13
CA LYS A 16 1.04 0.25 -10.20
C LYS A 16 1.28 0.67 -8.75
N LYS A 17 2.53 0.93 -8.35
CA LYS A 17 2.84 1.47 -7.02
C LYS A 17 2.17 2.82 -6.78
N LEU A 18 2.26 3.74 -7.73
CA LEU A 18 1.61 5.05 -7.63
C LEU A 18 0.09 4.92 -7.48
N ALA A 19 -0.54 4.12 -8.35
CA ALA A 19 -1.98 3.88 -8.28
C ALA A 19 -2.41 3.23 -6.95
N PHE A 20 -1.58 2.36 -6.39
CA PHE A 20 -1.82 1.78 -5.08
C PHE A 20 -1.70 2.80 -3.95
N GLU A 21 -0.70 3.68 -4.01
CA GLU A 21 -0.52 4.75 -3.02
C GLU A 21 -1.65 5.78 -3.07
N GLU A 22 -2.15 6.13 -4.27
CA GLU A 22 -3.35 6.95 -4.43
C GLU A 22 -4.57 6.29 -3.78
N LYS A 23 -4.78 4.98 -4.00
CA LYS A 23 -5.86 4.24 -3.34
C LYS A 23 -5.69 4.19 -1.83
N MET A 24 -4.47 4.12 -1.31
CA MET A 24 -4.22 4.20 0.13
C MET A 24 -4.53 5.59 0.69
N GLN A 25 -4.23 6.67 -0.04
CA GLN A 25 -4.60 8.03 0.36
C GLN A 25 -6.12 8.23 0.38
N GLU A 26 -6.86 7.63 -0.56
CA GLU A 26 -8.32 7.63 -0.54
C GLU A 26 -8.87 6.95 0.73
N ILE A 27 -8.29 5.80 1.10
CA ILE A 27 -8.67 5.05 2.32
C ILE A 27 -8.31 5.85 3.58
N ASP A 28 -7.10 6.43 3.64
CA ASP A 28 -6.66 7.29 4.74
C ASP A 28 -7.64 8.46 4.95
N SER A 29 -8.03 9.12 3.87
CA SER A 29 -9.02 10.21 3.88
C SER A 29 -10.40 9.74 4.34
N LYS A 30 -10.88 8.60 3.81
CA LYS A 30 -12.17 7.99 4.18
C LYS A 30 -12.27 7.69 5.67
N TYR A 31 -11.20 7.19 6.27
CA TYR A 31 -11.14 6.83 7.68
C TYR A 31 -10.38 7.85 8.54
N SER A 32 -10.21 9.08 8.05
CA SER A 32 -9.46 10.15 8.71
C SER A 32 -9.90 10.40 10.15
N ARG A 33 -11.19 10.26 10.47
CA ARG A 33 -11.69 10.36 11.86
C ARG A 33 -11.06 9.34 12.81
N TRP A 34 -10.88 8.10 12.35
CA TRP A 34 -10.27 7.04 13.14
C TRP A 34 -8.77 7.31 13.34
N PHE A 35 -8.07 7.66 12.26
CA PHE A 35 -6.65 8.00 12.29
C PHE A 35 -6.36 9.25 13.15
N ASN A 36 -7.17 10.29 13.03
CA ASN A 36 -7.06 11.53 13.81
C ASN A 36 -7.38 11.35 15.29
N SER A 37 -8.12 10.31 15.66
CA SER A 37 -8.40 9.99 17.07
C SER A 37 -7.23 9.29 17.77
N ARG A 38 -6.17 8.97 17.04
CA ARG A 38 -4.98 8.26 17.53
C ARG A 38 -3.75 9.13 17.37
N ILE A 39 -2.86 9.07 18.35
CA ILE A 39 -1.54 9.70 18.26
C ILE A 39 -0.57 8.67 17.73
N SER A 40 0.17 9.05 16.69
CA SER A 40 1.22 8.21 16.12
C SER A 40 2.32 7.98 17.17
N ALA A 41 2.80 6.74 17.29
CA ALA A 41 3.98 6.44 18.11
C ALA A 41 5.30 6.98 17.50
N PHE A 42 5.25 7.42 16.23
CA PHE A 42 6.43 7.83 15.46
C PHE A 42 6.45 9.34 15.17
N SER A 43 5.40 10.08 15.52
CA SER A 43 5.29 11.51 15.24
C SER A 43 4.37 12.20 16.25
N ASP A 44 4.62 13.48 16.55
CA ASP A 44 3.77 14.33 17.41
C ASP A 44 2.40 14.70 16.78
N GLY A 45 1.88 13.86 15.89
CA GLY A 45 0.68 14.12 15.10
C GLY A 45 -0.27 12.94 15.05
N PRO A 46 -1.43 13.13 14.39
CA PRO A 46 -2.40 12.06 14.20
C PRO A 46 -1.77 10.88 13.48
N ASP A 47 -2.22 9.68 13.83
CA ASP A 47 -1.80 8.46 13.16
C ASP A 47 -2.22 8.47 11.69
N LYS A 48 -1.61 7.61 10.88
CA LYS A 48 -1.83 7.57 9.43
C LYS A 48 -1.79 6.14 8.93
N LEU A 49 -2.51 5.87 7.84
CA LEU A 49 -2.58 4.53 7.27
C LEU A 49 -1.20 3.98 6.88
N ASN A 50 -0.27 4.84 6.46
CA ASN A 50 1.11 4.46 6.13
C ASN A 50 1.87 3.76 7.28
N ASN A 51 1.46 3.97 8.53
CA ASN A 51 2.05 3.31 9.70
C ASN A 51 1.53 1.87 9.90
N TYR A 52 0.49 1.48 9.15
CA TYR A 52 -0.22 0.21 9.30
C TYR A 52 -0.07 -0.74 8.13
N TYR A 53 0.59 -0.34 7.03
CA TYR A 53 0.81 -1.25 5.92
C TYR A 53 2.24 -1.23 5.43
N ARG A 54 2.64 -2.34 4.82
CA ARG A 54 3.86 -2.44 4.03
C ARG A 54 3.60 -3.38 2.87
N TYR A 55 4.13 -3.05 1.69
CA TYR A 55 4.14 -3.96 0.57
C TYR A 55 5.57 -4.22 0.14
N PHE A 56 5.84 -5.45 -0.31
CA PHE A 56 7.17 -5.89 -0.71
C PHE A 56 7.06 -7.03 -1.72
N TYR A 57 8.15 -7.27 -2.46
CA TYR A 57 8.25 -8.44 -3.33
C TYR A 57 8.84 -9.60 -2.54
N ASN A 58 8.23 -10.77 -2.64
CA ASN A 58 8.83 -12.00 -2.12
C ASN A 58 9.97 -12.47 -3.05
N SER A 59 10.66 -13.55 -2.66
CA SER A 59 11.74 -14.16 -3.45
C SER A 59 11.30 -14.69 -4.82
N GLU A 60 10.00 -14.88 -5.03
CA GLU A 60 9.40 -15.35 -6.29
C GLU A 60 9.00 -14.19 -7.21
N GLY A 61 9.21 -12.94 -6.78
CA GLY A 61 8.85 -11.75 -7.53
C GLY A 61 7.37 -11.37 -7.43
N GLU A 62 6.60 -12.01 -6.54
CA GLU A 62 5.22 -11.65 -6.26
C GLU A 62 5.15 -10.52 -5.24
N ILE A 63 4.30 -9.54 -5.52
CA ILE A 63 4.03 -8.47 -4.56
C ILE A 63 3.09 -8.97 -3.47
N GLN A 64 3.43 -8.69 -2.22
CA GLN A 64 2.66 -9.04 -1.03
C GLN A 64 2.30 -7.78 -0.24
N LEU A 65 1.13 -7.79 0.41
CA LEU A 65 0.68 -6.75 1.33
C LEU A 65 0.67 -7.28 2.76
N TYR A 66 1.43 -6.63 3.62
CA TYR A 66 1.34 -6.78 5.07
C TYR A 66 0.52 -5.64 5.67
N LEU A 67 -0.38 -5.99 6.60
CA LEU A 67 -1.14 -5.05 7.43
C LEU A 67 -0.80 -5.30 8.89
N LYS A 68 -0.47 -4.24 9.61
CA LYS A 68 -0.14 -4.25 11.04
C LYS A 68 -1.38 -4.60 11.87
N GLU A 69 -1.16 -5.34 12.95
CA GLU A 69 -2.20 -5.62 13.93
C GLU A 69 -2.72 -4.33 14.59
N GLY A 70 -4.02 -4.29 14.90
CA GLY A 70 -4.69 -3.11 15.46
C GLY A 70 -5.36 -2.20 14.42
N LEU A 71 -5.23 -2.50 13.12
CA LEU A 71 -6.05 -1.89 12.08
C LEU A 71 -7.47 -2.49 12.12
N PRO A 72 -8.55 -1.67 12.11
CA PRO A 72 -9.91 -2.17 12.10
C PRO A 72 -10.17 -3.04 10.88
N LEU A 73 -11.02 -4.05 11.06
CA LEU A 73 -11.32 -5.03 10.01
C LEU A 73 -11.81 -4.38 8.72
N GLU A 74 -12.61 -3.31 8.82
CA GLU A 74 -13.13 -2.57 7.66
C GLU A 74 -12.04 -1.84 6.89
N ILE A 75 -11.14 -1.14 7.58
CA ILE A 75 -10.00 -0.46 6.95
C ILE A 75 -9.08 -1.50 6.29
N GLY A 76 -8.78 -2.59 7.00
CA GLY A 76 -7.95 -3.67 6.46
C GLY A 76 -8.57 -4.37 5.24
N LYS A 77 -9.90 -4.51 5.21
CA LYS A 77 -10.62 -5.03 4.04
C LYS A 77 -10.48 -4.09 2.84
N ASP A 78 -10.68 -2.79 3.03
CA ASP A 78 -10.51 -1.79 1.96
C ASP A 78 -9.08 -1.78 1.43
N CYS A 79 -8.07 -1.85 2.31
CA CYS A 79 -6.66 -1.94 1.91
C CYS A 79 -6.38 -3.17 1.04
N ARG A 80 -6.90 -4.35 1.43
CA ARG A 80 -6.74 -5.59 0.65
C ARG A 80 -7.47 -5.52 -0.69
N ASN A 81 -8.64 -4.89 -0.72
CA ASN A 81 -9.39 -4.69 -1.97
C ASN A 81 -8.65 -3.75 -2.92
N ALA A 82 -8.11 -2.64 -2.41
CA ALA A 82 -7.27 -1.73 -3.18
C ALA A 82 -6.02 -2.43 -3.75
N PHE A 83 -5.36 -3.25 -2.93
CA PHE A 83 -4.21 -4.04 -3.36
C PHE A 83 -4.55 -5.01 -4.49
N LYS A 84 -5.66 -5.74 -4.34
CA LYS A 84 -6.13 -6.66 -5.38
C LYS A 84 -6.49 -5.95 -6.67
N ALA A 85 -7.18 -4.81 -6.58
CA ALA A 85 -7.59 -4.02 -7.73
C ALA A 85 -6.41 -3.46 -8.53
N VAL A 86 -5.26 -3.21 -7.90
CA VAL A 86 -4.09 -2.63 -8.57
C VAL A 86 -3.11 -3.70 -9.06
N PHE A 87 -2.89 -4.76 -8.28
CA PHE A 87 -1.83 -5.74 -8.57
C PHE A 87 -2.33 -7.07 -9.16
N TYR A 88 -3.59 -7.44 -8.95
CA TYR A 88 -4.18 -8.70 -9.45
C TYR A 88 -5.29 -8.49 -10.49
N ASN A 89 -5.56 -7.23 -10.87
CA ASN A 89 -6.37 -6.86 -12.01
C ASN A 89 -5.48 -6.58 -13.23
#